data_AF-A0A7X3QJN9-F1
#
_entry.id   AF-A0A7X3QJN9-F1
#
_cell.length_a   1.000
_cell.length_b   1.000
_cell.length_c   1.000
_cell.angle_alpha   90.00
_cell.angle_beta   90.00
_cell.angle_gamma   90.00
#
_symmetry.space_group_name_H-M   'P 1'
#
loop_
_entity.id
_entity.type
_entity.pdbx_description
1 polymer ?
#
loop_
_entity_poly.entity_id
_entity_poly.type
_entity_poly.pdbx_seq_one_letter_code
_entity_poly.pdbx_strand_id
1 'polypeptide(L)' 'NLFLKEKINPLIGSAGVSAVPMAARTSHHLGQEANPKNFLLYHAMGPNAAGVIGSAAVAGVFLALIQ' A
#
# COMPACT_ATOMS: atom_id res chain seq x y z
N ASN A 1 -5.23 -13.21 -0.55
CA ASN A 1 -4.75 -14.44 -1.24
C ASN A 1 -5.58 -15.70 -1.00
N LEU A 2 -6.73 -15.62 -0.31
CA LEU A 2 -7.58 -16.78 -0.03
C LEU A 2 -8.86 -16.81 -0.88
N PHE A 3 -9.39 -15.62 -1.24
CA PHE A 3 -10.70 -15.49 -1.89
C PHE A 3 -10.65 -14.95 -3.33
N LEU A 4 -9.50 -14.41 -3.76
CA LEU A 4 -9.31 -13.85 -5.10
C LEU A 4 -8.71 -14.90 -6.05
N LYS A 5 -9.20 -14.94 -7.29
CA LYS A 5 -8.62 -15.77 -8.37
C LYS A 5 -7.21 -15.30 -8.72
N GLU A 6 -7.03 -13.99 -8.88
CA GLU A 6 -5.71 -13.38 -9.01
C GLU A 6 -5.16 -13.01 -7.63
N LYS A 7 -4.03 -13.63 -7.26
CA LYS A 7 -3.40 -13.42 -5.96
C LYS A 7 -2.62 -12.10 -5.99
N ILE A 8 -2.70 -11.35 -4.89
CA ILE A 8 -1.98 -10.08 -4.71
C ILE A 8 -0.65 -10.39 -4.03
N ASN A 9 0.43 -9.76 -4.50
CA ASN A 9 1.73 -9.89 -3.83
C ASN A 9 1.64 -9.23 -2.42
N PRO A 10 1.94 -9.95 -1.33
CA PRO A 10 1.91 -9.38 0.02
C PRO A 10 2.77 -8.11 0.20
N LEU A 11 3.86 -7.96 -0.56
CA LEU A 11 4.72 -6.76 -0.55
C LEU A 11 3.96 -5.48 -0.97
N ILE A 12 2.92 -5.62 -1.77
CA ILE A 12 2.05 -4.50 -2.16
C ILE A 12 1.21 -4.03 -0.96
N GLY A 13 0.88 -4.93 -0.04
CA GLY A 13 0.15 -4.61 1.19
C GLY A 13 0.90 -3.63 2.09
N SER A 14 2.21 -3.82 2.27
CA SER A 14 3.05 -2.91 3.06
C SER A 14 3.20 -1.53 2.44
N ALA A 15 3.02 -1.40 1.12
CA ALA A 15 3.02 -0.10 0.45
C ALA A 15 1.81 0.77 0.82
N GLY A 16 0.78 0.19 1.44
CA GLY A 16 -0.42 0.89 1.90
C GLY A 16 -0.19 1.89 3.05
N VAL A 17 1.00 1.92 3.64
CA VAL A 17 1.38 2.99 4.58
C VAL A 17 1.42 4.32 3.83
N SER A 18 0.81 5.37 4.40
CA SER A 18 0.59 6.70 3.83
C SER A 18 1.88 7.54 3.60
N ALA A 19 3.05 6.91 3.51
CA ALA A 19 4.34 7.53 3.22
C ALA A 19 4.59 7.59 1.71
N VAL A 20 3.97 8.55 1.02
CA VAL A 20 4.11 8.75 -0.44
C VAL A 20 5.43 9.46 -0.77
N PRO A 21 6.24 9.02 -1.76
CA PRO A 21 6.17 7.77 -2.52
C PRO A 21 7.05 6.65 -1.91
N MET A 22 7.60 6.86 -0.72
CA MET A 22 8.68 6.01 -0.17
C MET A 22 8.22 4.59 0.14
N ALA A 23 7.02 4.37 0.69
CA ALA A 23 6.56 3.02 1.01
C ALA A 23 6.35 2.14 -0.24
N ALA A 24 5.94 2.73 -1.37
CA ALA A 24 5.90 2.03 -2.65
C ALA A 24 7.31 1.72 -3.18
N ARG A 25 8.27 2.64 -3.03
CA ARG A 25 9.67 2.41 -3.43
C ARG A 25 10.36 1.32 -2.60
N THR A 26 10.15 1.29 -1.28
CA THR A 26 10.71 0.24 -0.41
C THR A 26 10.14 -1.13 -0.75
N SER A 27 8.83 -1.21 -0.99
CA SER A 27 8.18 -2.46 -1.41
C SER A 27 8.69 -2.92 -2.79
N HIS A 28 8.98 -2.00 -3.70
CA HIS A 28 9.62 -2.32 -4.98
C HIS A 28 11.06 -2.79 -4.81
N HIS A 29 11.86 -2.13 -3.98
CA HIS A 29 13.26 -2.50 -3.72
C HIS A 29 13.36 -3.93 -3.16
N LEU A 30 12.58 -4.24 -2.12
CA LEU A 30 12.52 -5.59 -1.53
C LEU A 30 12.02 -6.63 -2.55
N GLY A 31 11.08 -6.25 -3.41
CA GLY A 31 10.62 -7.12 -4.49
C GLY A 31 11.68 -7.40 -5.54
N GLN A 32 12.54 -6.42 -5.83
CA GLN A 32 13.67 -6.57 -6.74
C GLN A 32 14.81 -7.39 -6.15
N GLU A 33 15.03 -7.32 -4.84
CA GLU A 33 15.97 -8.21 -4.13
C GLU A 33 15.53 -9.67 -4.22
N ALA A 34 14.22 -9.94 -4.07
CA ALA A 34 13.68 -11.28 -4.19
C ALA A 34 13.61 -11.77 -5.65
N ASN A 35 13.31 -10.88 -6.60
CA ASN A 35 13.29 -11.17 -8.03
C ASN A 35 13.52 -9.89 -8.85
N PRO A 36 14.64 -9.76 -9.58
CA PRO A 36 15.00 -8.54 -10.30
C PRO A 36 14.09 -8.22 -11.51
N LYS A 37 13.21 -9.15 -11.90
CA LYS A 37 12.19 -8.93 -12.96
C LYS A 37 10.83 -8.50 -12.38
N ASN A 38 10.71 -8.29 -11.07
CA ASN A 38 9.44 -8.04 -10.39
C ASN A 38 9.21 -6.54 -10.14
N PHE A 39 8.61 -5.86 -11.12
CA PHE A 39 8.37 -4.42 -11.09
C PHE A 39 7.07 -4.04 -10.37
N LEU A 40 7.17 -3.86 -9.05
CA LEU A 40 6.02 -3.57 -8.18
C LEU A 40 5.66 -2.08 -8.06
N LEU A 41 6.55 -1.16 -8.46
CA LEU A 41 6.39 0.27 -8.17
C LEU A 41 5.03 0.84 -8.63
N TYR A 42 4.65 0.58 -9.88
CA TYR A 42 3.38 1.09 -10.44
C TYR A 42 2.15 0.49 -9.77
N HIS A 43 2.21 -0.79 -9.40
CA HIS A 43 1.09 -1.46 -8.74
C HIS A 43 0.99 -1.07 -7.24
N ALA A 44 2.13 -0.85 -6.59
CA ALA A 44 2.22 -0.45 -5.19
C ALA A 44 1.79 1.00 -4.92
N MET A 45 1.80 1.86 -5.95
CA MET A 45 1.32 3.25 -5.83
C MET A 45 -0.19 3.35 -5.57
N GLY A 46 -0.99 2.40 -6.04
CA GLY A 46 -2.44 2.37 -5.79
C GLY A 46 -2.76 2.26 -4.28
N PRO A 47 -2.29 1.21 -3.60
CA PRO A 47 -2.44 1.09 -2.14
C PRO A 47 -1.82 2.24 -1.36
N ASN A 48 -0.70 2.79 -1.83
CA ASN A 48 -0.05 3.93 -1.18
C ASN A 48 -0.94 5.19 -1.15
N ALA A 49 -1.60 5.50 -2.28
CA ALA A 49 -2.59 6.57 -2.35
C ALA A 49 -3.83 6.26 -1.50
N ALA A 50 -4.30 5.00 -1.53
CA ALA A 50 -5.43 4.56 -0.70
C ALA A 50 -5.14 4.73 0.81
N GLY A 51 -3.89 4.53 1.24
CA GLY A 51 -3.45 4.75 2.61
C GLY A 51 -3.62 6.19 3.10
N VAL A 52 -3.29 7.17 2.27
CA VAL A 52 -3.47 8.60 2.59
C VAL A 52 -4.95 8.94 2.75
N ILE A 53 -5.77 8.48 1.80
CA ILE A 53 -7.23 8.70 1.83
C ILE A 53 -7.85 8.01 3.05
N GLY A 54 -7.45 6.77 3.33
CA GLY A 54 -7.92 6.01 4.50
C GLY A 54 -7.55 6.70 5.81
N SER A 55 -6.34 7.26 5.91
CA SER A 55 -5.90 8.01 7.10
C SER A 55 -6.79 9.24 7.34
N ALA A 56 -7.10 9.99 6.29
CA ALA A 56 -7.98 11.16 6.37
C ALA A 56 -9.42 10.76 6.76
N ALA A 57 -9.94 9.66 6.20
CA ALA A 57 -11.27 9.15 6.54
C ALA A 57 -11.35 8.71 8.00
N VAL A 58 -10.35 7.96 8.49
CA VAL A 58 -10.30 7.53 9.91
C VAL A 58 -10.18 8.75 10.83
N ALA A 59 -9.37 9.74 10.49
CA ALA A 59 -9.28 10.98 11.24
C ALA A 59 -10.63 11.72 11.30
N GLY A 60 -11.36 11.79 10.18
CA GLY A 60 -12.69 12.40 10.12
C GLY A 60 -13.72 11.67 10.99
N VAL A 61 -13.73 10.34 10.95
CA VAL A 61 -14.60 9.53 11.81
C VAL A 61 -14.23 9.72 13.28
N PHE A 62 -12.94 9.74 13.61
CA PHE A 62 -12.47 9.93 14.98
C PHE A 62 -12.89 11.29 15.55
N LEU A 63 -12.76 12.35 14.74
CA LEU A 63 -13.26 13.68 15.10
C LEU A 63 -14.77 13.68 15.33
N ALA A 64 -15.56 13.04 14.45
CA ALA A 64 -17.01 12.96 14.59
C ALA A 64 -17.50 12.13 15.78
N LEU A 65 -16.66 11.24 16.32
CA LEU A 65 -16.97 10.43 17.51
C LEU A 65 -16.58 11.11 18.82
N ILE A 66 -15.58 12.00 18.80
CA ILE A 66 -15.03 12.67 19.99
C ILE A 66 -15.60 14.08 20.17
N GLN A 67 -16.02 14.72 19.08
CA GLN A 67 -16.72 16.01 19.09
C GLN A 67 -18.22 15.81 19.27
#